data_AF-A0A3G4W359-F1
#
_entry.id   AF-A0A3G4W359-F1
#
_cell.length_a   1.000
_cell.length_b   1.000
_cell.length_c   1.000
_cell.angle_alpha   90.00
_cell.angle_beta   90.00
_cell.angle_gamma   90.00
#
_symmetry.space_group_name_H-M   'P 1'
#
loop_
_entity.id
_entity.type
_entity.pdbx_description
1 polymer ?
#
loop_
_entity_poly.entity_id
_entity_poly.type
_entity_poly.pdbx_seq_one_letter_code
_entity_poly.pdbx_strand_id
1 'polypeptide(L)'
;MPRRSGLIGALVALFVLLLGASANATAHTARSAAAADCRVLAPGASAAAESAVAAACEQVAAGVWYSWGGGHGPQPGASYGQVDPTDPASEHDPERRGFDCSGLVRYAYARAAGSDILNGPADTQYYTHRAAERLTAGQGLAPLLPGDLLAWGTSSHLHHIAIYLGAGKMVEAKQSGTKLMVSDVRLDGDYHGALRVNTGPVTGHVFQTWGTGVWTKAAPSVSAARVYAFPGPTTIRVACQKHAETVTSDGYTNDAWSYLPDYQAWMTNIYIKGAAWLEAVPTCTF
;
A
#
# COMPACT_ATOMS: atom_id res chain seq x y z
N MET A 1 -65.97 -64.94 -24.65
CA MET A 1 -64.80 -65.14 -25.54
C MET A 1 -64.27 -63.77 -25.97
N PRO A 2 -62.95 -63.62 -26.14
CA PRO A 2 -62.14 -62.55 -25.55
C PRO A 2 -61.90 -61.34 -26.49
N ARG A 3 -61.56 -60.18 -25.93
CA ARG A 3 -60.36 -59.42 -26.33
C ARG A 3 -60.04 -58.30 -25.33
N ARG A 4 -58.89 -58.46 -24.67
CA ARG A 4 -58.17 -57.45 -23.92
C ARG A 4 -57.37 -56.60 -24.92
N SER A 5 -57.35 -55.29 -24.75
CA SER A 5 -56.28 -54.41 -25.21
C SER A 5 -55.98 -53.41 -24.10
N GLY A 6 -54.78 -53.52 -23.53
CA GLY A 6 -54.31 -52.70 -22.42
C GLY A 6 -53.77 -51.36 -22.89
N LEU A 7 -54.04 -50.32 -22.10
CA LEU A 7 -53.31 -49.06 -22.13
C LEU A 7 -52.29 -49.10 -20.99
N ILE A 8 -51.01 -49.10 -21.36
CA ILE A 8 -49.88 -48.95 -20.45
C ILE A 8 -49.73 -47.45 -20.18
N GLY A 9 -50.12 -47.01 -18.98
CA GLY A 9 -49.87 -45.66 -18.49
C GLY A 9 -48.47 -45.59 -17.87
N ALA A 10 -47.55 -44.86 -18.49
CA ALA A 10 -46.25 -44.52 -17.92
C ALA A 10 -46.42 -43.32 -16.97
N LEU A 11 -46.27 -43.55 -15.66
CA LEU A 11 -46.07 -42.50 -14.66
C LEU A 11 -44.55 -42.31 -14.48
N VAL A 12 -44.00 -41.24 -15.07
CA VAL A 12 -42.66 -40.74 -14.75
C VAL A 12 -42.84 -39.58 -13.79
N ALA A 13 -42.38 -39.77 -12.55
CA ALA A 13 -42.40 -38.77 -11.51
C ALA A 13 -41.43 -37.63 -11.85
N LEU A 14 -41.95 -36.41 -11.90
CA LEU A 14 -41.17 -35.18 -12.01
C LEU A 14 -40.64 -34.80 -10.62
N PHE A 15 -39.45 -35.29 -10.26
CA PHE A 15 -38.71 -34.81 -9.09
C PHE A 15 -37.93 -33.55 -9.50
N VAL A 16 -38.51 -32.38 -9.26
CA VAL A 16 -37.84 -31.08 -9.48
C VAL A 16 -36.80 -30.89 -8.37
N LEU A 17 -35.53 -30.81 -8.77
CA LEU A 17 -34.41 -30.41 -7.91
C LEU A 17 -34.66 -29.00 -7.35
N LEU A 18 -34.89 -28.91 -6.04
CA LEU A 18 -34.94 -27.65 -5.27
C LEU A 18 -33.66 -27.40 -4.45
N LEU A 19 -32.57 -28.11 -4.75
CA LEU A 19 -31.33 -28.06 -3.95
C LEU A 19 -30.32 -26.97 -4.40
N GLY A 20 -30.64 -26.13 -5.38
CA GLY A 20 -29.70 -25.14 -5.94
C GLY A 20 -29.78 -23.72 -5.35
N ALA A 21 -30.82 -23.37 -4.59
CA ALA A 21 -31.08 -21.98 -4.20
C ALA A 21 -30.41 -21.55 -2.87
N SER A 22 -30.07 -22.49 -1.99
CA SER A 22 -29.59 -22.21 -0.63
C SER A 22 -28.10 -21.85 -0.52
N ALA A 23 -27.26 -22.35 -1.43
CA ALA A 23 -25.82 -22.02 -1.45
C ALA A 23 -25.54 -20.60 -1.98
N ASN A 24 -26.34 -20.12 -2.95
CA ASN A 24 -26.15 -18.79 -3.54
C ASN A 24 -26.60 -17.65 -2.60
N ALA A 25 -27.63 -17.88 -1.80
CA ALA A 25 -28.14 -16.88 -0.85
C ALA A 25 -27.17 -16.63 0.33
N THR A 26 -26.51 -17.68 0.82
CA THR A 26 -25.52 -17.61 1.91
C THR A 26 -24.23 -16.95 1.47
N ALA A 27 -23.75 -17.24 0.25
CA ALA A 27 -22.59 -16.57 -0.32
C ALA A 27 -22.84 -15.07 -0.62
N HIS A 28 -24.05 -14.69 -1.08
CA HIS A 28 -24.41 -13.29 -1.29
C HIS A 28 -24.52 -12.50 0.02
N THR A 29 -25.08 -13.09 1.07
CA THR A 29 -25.22 -12.43 2.39
C THR A 29 -23.88 -12.23 3.08
N ALA A 30 -22.96 -13.21 3.04
CA ALA A 30 -21.61 -13.05 3.56
C ALA A 30 -20.79 -11.99 2.80
N ARG A 31 -20.94 -11.92 1.47
CA ARG A 31 -20.26 -10.92 0.62
C ARG A 31 -20.81 -9.50 0.84
N SER A 32 -22.12 -9.40 1.11
CA SER A 32 -22.79 -8.15 1.51
C SER A 32 -22.30 -7.64 2.87
N ALA A 33 -22.14 -8.54 3.86
CA ALA A 33 -21.64 -8.18 5.18
C ALA A 33 -20.18 -7.69 5.14
N ALA A 34 -19.29 -8.37 4.40
CA ALA A 34 -17.90 -7.96 4.27
C ALA A 34 -17.73 -6.59 3.55
N ALA A 35 -18.62 -6.25 2.60
CA ALA A 35 -18.66 -4.93 1.98
C ALA A 35 -19.25 -3.86 2.92
N ALA A 36 -20.22 -4.23 3.77
CA ALA A 36 -20.85 -3.33 4.75
C ALA A 36 -19.87 -2.87 5.86
N ASP A 37 -18.81 -3.63 6.11
CA ASP A 37 -17.79 -3.33 7.12
C ASP A 37 -16.61 -2.50 6.58
N CYS A 38 -16.56 -2.21 5.27
CA CYS A 38 -15.53 -1.35 4.70
C CYS A 38 -15.90 0.12 4.86
N ARG A 39 -15.37 0.75 5.90
CA ARG A 39 -15.51 2.19 6.20
C ARG A 39 -14.46 2.62 7.23
N VAL A 40 -14.49 3.87 7.63
CA VAL A 40 -13.77 4.33 8.83
C VAL A 40 -14.42 3.73 10.08
N LEU A 41 -13.62 3.04 10.90
CA LEU A 41 -14.04 2.24 12.06
C LEU A 41 -13.47 2.77 13.39
N ALA A 42 -12.73 3.88 13.38
CA ALA A 42 -12.22 4.54 14.58
C ALA A 42 -12.23 6.08 14.39
N PRO A 43 -12.24 6.87 15.48
CA PRO A 43 -12.12 8.32 15.38
C PRO A 43 -10.71 8.76 14.96
N GLY A 44 -10.56 10.04 14.62
CA GLY A 44 -9.26 10.68 14.36
C GLY A 44 -8.80 10.66 12.90
N ALA A 45 -9.58 10.06 12.00
CA ALA A 45 -9.34 10.19 10.56
C ALA A 45 -9.39 11.67 10.13
N SER A 46 -8.45 12.08 9.28
CA SER A 46 -8.57 13.38 8.59
C SER A 46 -9.62 13.29 7.48
N ALA A 47 -10.14 14.44 7.02
CA ALA A 47 -11.07 14.45 5.87
C ALA A 47 -10.49 13.78 4.61
N ALA A 48 -9.17 13.91 4.39
CA ALA A 48 -8.48 13.24 3.30
C ALA A 48 -8.42 11.71 3.52
N ALA A 49 -8.14 11.27 4.75
CA ALA A 49 -8.16 9.86 5.10
C ALA A 49 -9.55 9.24 4.96
N GLU A 50 -10.61 9.92 5.41
CA GLU A 50 -12.00 9.50 5.23
C GLU A 50 -12.34 9.34 3.74
N SER A 51 -11.94 10.30 2.91
CA SER A 51 -12.13 10.25 1.45
C SER A 51 -11.36 9.09 0.80
N ALA A 52 -10.11 8.86 1.21
CA ALA A 52 -9.31 7.74 0.70
C ALA A 52 -9.92 6.38 1.09
N VAL A 53 -10.34 6.23 2.35
CA VAL A 53 -11.01 5.01 2.82
C VAL A 53 -12.32 4.79 2.06
N ALA A 54 -13.14 5.83 1.88
CA ALA A 54 -14.38 5.72 1.11
C ALA A 54 -14.10 5.26 -0.33
N ALA A 55 -13.13 5.86 -1.01
CA ALA A 55 -12.77 5.49 -2.37
C ALA A 55 -12.29 4.02 -2.48
N ALA A 56 -11.48 3.54 -1.53
CA ALA A 56 -11.07 2.14 -1.51
C ALA A 56 -12.25 1.19 -1.25
N CYS A 57 -13.14 1.56 -0.32
CA CYS A 57 -14.30 0.76 0.05
C CYS A 57 -15.38 0.70 -1.03
N GLU A 58 -15.52 1.74 -1.87
CA GLU A 58 -16.33 1.68 -3.09
C GLU A 58 -15.87 0.54 -4.02
N GLN A 59 -14.56 0.30 -4.13
CA GLN A 59 -14.04 -0.79 -4.97
C GLN A 59 -14.29 -2.18 -4.36
N VAL A 60 -14.24 -2.29 -3.02
CA VAL A 60 -14.66 -3.50 -2.30
C VAL A 60 -16.14 -3.79 -2.55
N ALA A 61 -17.00 -2.78 -2.39
CA ALA A 61 -18.45 -2.91 -2.60
C ALA A 61 -18.81 -3.26 -4.06
N ALA A 62 -18.07 -2.71 -5.03
CA ALA A 62 -18.19 -3.07 -6.44
C ALA A 62 -17.68 -4.50 -6.75
N GLY A 63 -17.05 -5.18 -5.79
CA GLY A 63 -16.50 -6.51 -5.96
C GLY A 63 -15.40 -6.54 -7.01
N VAL A 64 -14.55 -5.53 -7.01
CA VAL A 64 -13.38 -5.42 -7.89
C VAL A 64 -12.38 -6.52 -7.57
N TRP A 65 -11.74 -7.06 -8.61
CA TRP A 65 -10.73 -8.09 -8.48
C TRP A 65 -9.39 -7.51 -8.07
N TYR A 66 -8.59 -8.30 -7.37
CA TYR A 66 -7.15 -8.13 -7.42
C TYR A 66 -6.67 -8.33 -8.86
N SER A 67 -5.64 -7.59 -9.27
CA SER A 67 -4.94 -7.80 -10.52
C SER A 67 -3.48 -7.38 -10.36
N TRP A 68 -2.53 -8.31 -10.52
CA TRP A 68 -1.09 -8.03 -10.36
C TRP A 68 -0.61 -6.94 -11.33
N GLY A 69 -0.06 -5.83 -10.82
CA GLY A 69 0.27 -4.64 -11.62
C GLY A 69 -0.92 -3.73 -11.96
N GLY A 70 -2.13 -4.08 -11.49
CA GLY A 70 -3.35 -3.32 -11.70
C GLY A 70 -3.34 -2.01 -10.91
N GLY A 71 -3.87 -0.92 -11.47
CA GLY A 71 -3.86 0.40 -10.83
C GLY A 71 -2.69 1.30 -11.26
N HIS A 72 -1.79 0.79 -12.10
CA HIS A 72 -0.55 1.46 -12.51
C HIS A 72 -0.58 2.04 -13.94
N GLY A 73 -1.77 2.24 -14.50
CA GLY A 73 -1.94 2.95 -15.78
C GLY A 73 -1.50 4.43 -15.72
N PRO A 74 -1.53 5.15 -16.86
CA PRO A 74 -1.14 6.57 -16.94
C PRO A 74 -1.88 7.49 -15.97
N GLN A 75 -3.11 7.11 -15.58
CA GLN A 75 -3.92 7.79 -14.58
C GLN A 75 -4.30 6.81 -13.46
N PRO A 76 -4.47 7.27 -12.21
CA PRO A 76 -4.94 6.42 -11.11
C PRO A 76 -6.31 5.81 -11.40
N GLY A 77 -6.43 4.49 -11.24
CA GLY A 77 -7.68 3.76 -11.46
C GLY A 77 -7.47 2.34 -11.95
N ALA A 78 -8.52 1.53 -11.90
CA ALA A 78 -8.44 0.11 -12.22
C ALA A 78 -7.93 -0.13 -13.64
N SER A 79 -6.95 -1.02 -13.76
CA SER A 79 -6.36 -1.44 -15.03
C SER A 79 -6.25 -2.97 -15.08
N TYR A 80 -5.99 -3.50 -16.26
CA TYR A 80 -5.60 -4.91 -16.38
C TYR A 80 -4.19 -5.10 -15.83
N GLY A 81 -3.97 -6.28 -15.26
CA GLY A 81 -2.70 -6.68 -14.71
C GLY A 81 -1.90 -7.52 -15.69
N GLN A 82 -0.93 -8.25 -15.15
CA GLN A 82 -0.04 -9.15 -15.87
C GLN A 82 0.14 -10.44 -15.08
N VAL A 83 0.55 -11.51 -15.74
CA VAL A 83 0.90 -12.76 -15.05
C VAL A 83 2.18 -12.54 -14.24
N ASP A 84 2.11 -12.84 -12.95
CA ASP A 84 3.29 -13.05 -12.11
C ASP A 84 3.77 -14.50 -12.31
N PRO A 85 4.96 -14.73 -12.89
CA PRO A 85 5.48 -16.08 -13.12
C PRO A 85 5.73 -16.86 -11.83
N THR A 86 5.72 -16.19 -10.66
CA THR A 86 5.92 -16.81 -9.35
C THR A 86 4.61 -17.13 -8.62
N ASP A 87 3.46 -16.63 -9.10
CA ASP A 87 2.14 -16.90 -8.53
C ASP A 87 1.17 -17.47 -9.59
N PRO A 88 0.89 -18.78 -9.59
CA PRO A 88 -0.08 -19.38 -10.49
C PRO A 88 -1.49 -18.78 -10.41
N ALA A 89 -1.88 -18.17 -9.28
CA ALA A 89 -3.20 -17.54 -9.14
C ALA A 89 -3.34 -16.28 -10.02
N SER A 90 -2.23 -15.74 -10.53
CA SER A 90 -2.16 -14.57 -11.40
C SER A 90 -2.49 -14.86 -12.87
N GLU A 91 -2.71 -16.13 -13.25
CA GLU A 91 -2.99 -16.55 -14.64
C GLU A 91 -4.08 -15.70 -15.32
N HIS A 92 -5.11 -15.31 -14.56
CA HIS A 92 -6.25 -14.53 -15.03
C HIS A 92 -6.16 -13.03 -14.76
N ASP A 93 -5.06 -12.53 -14.19
CA ASP A 93 -4.90 -11.10 -13.91
C ASP A 93 -4.88 -10.22 -15.18
N PRO A 94 -4.34 -10.67 -16.34
CA PRO A 94 -4.51 -9.97 -17.61
C PRO A 94 -5.98 -9.80 -18.05
N GLU A 95 -6.90 -10.64 -17.55
CA GLU A 95 -8.34 -10.61 -17.88
C GLU A 95 -9.15 -9.82 -16.84
N ARG A 96 -8.57 -9.57 -15.66
CA ARG A 96 -9.22 -8.89 -14.54
C ARG A 96 -8.81 -7.43 -14.50
N ARG A 97 -9.77 -6.55 -14.77
CA ARG A 97 -9.60 -5.13 -14.53
C ARG A 97 -9.74 -4.84 -13.04
N GLY A 98 -8.65 -4.42 -12.39
CA GLY A 98 -8.58 -4.32 -10.94
C GLY A 98 -7.37 -3.54 -10.43
N PHE A 99 -6.96 -3.87 -9.21
CA PHE A 99 -5.85 -3.24 -8.51
C PHE A 99 -4.94 -4.29 -7.88
N ASP A 100 -3.64 -4.02 -7.84
CA ASP A 100 -2.76 -4.61 -6.83
C ASP A 100 -2.76 -3.74 -5.55
N CYS A 101 -1.90 -4.09 -4.58
CA CYS A 101 -1.85 -3.43 -3.28
C CYS A 101 -1.54 -1.93 -3.39
N SER A 102 -0.47 -1.56 -4.07
CA SER A 102 -0.07 -0.16 -4.28
C SER A 102 -0.99 0.57 -5.25
N GLY A 103 -1.56 -0.11 -6.23
CA GLY A 103 -2.51 0.45 -7.18
C GLY A 103 -3.79 0.91 -6.49
N LEU A 104 -4.30 0.15 -5.51
CA LEU A 104 -5.46 0.53 -4.70
C LEU A 104 -5.14 1.76 -3.84
N VAL A 105 -3.98 1.79 -3.19
CA VAL A 105 -3.52 2.94 -2.38
C VAL A 105 -3.38 4.19 -3.23
N ARG A 106 -2.73 4.08 -4.40
CA ARG A 106 -2.55 5.16 -5.38
C ARG A 106 -3.91 5.74 -5.77
N TYR A 107 -4.87 4.89 -6.13
CA TYR A 107 -6.21 5.31 -6.51
C TYR A 107 -6.92 6.04 -5.36
N ALA A 108 -6.96 5.44 -4.17
CA ALA A 108 -7.66 6.00 -3.01
C ALA A 108 -7.14 7.39 -2.64
N TYR A 109 -5.81 7.54 -2.55
CA TYR A 109 -5.20 8.82 -2.21
C TYR A 109 -5.22 9.84 -3.36
N ALA A 110 -5.23 9.40 -4.62
CA ALA A 110 -5.47 10.31 -5.74
C ALA A 110 -6.88 10.89 -5.71
N ARG A 111 -7.88 10.09 -5.34
CA ARG A 111 -9.27 10.57 -5.14
C ARG A 111 -9.36 11.55 -3.97
N ALA A 112 -8.66 11.28 -2.87
CA ALA A 112 -8.64 12.15 -1.71
C ALA A 112 -7.90 13.49 -1.94
N ALA A 113 -6.77 13.46 -2.65
CA ALA A 113 -5.94 14.64 -2.89
C ALA A 113 -6.31 15.41 -4.18
N GLY A 114 -7.14 14.84 -5.05
CA GLY A 114 -7.46 15.38 -6.37
C GLY A 114 -6.30 15.33 -7.37
N SER A 115 -5.20 14.65 -7.04
CA SER A 115 -4.00 14.52 -7.89
C SER A 115 -3.22 13.25 -7.53
N ASP A 116 -2.44 12.72 -8.47
CA ASP A 116 -1.63 11.51 -8.25
C ASP A 116 -0.38 11.79 -7.41
N ILE A 117 -0.48 11.53 -6.11
CA ILE A 117 0.57 11.86 -5.12
C ILE A 117 1.37 10.65 -4.61
N LEU A 118 0.94 9.43 -4.95
CA LEU A 118 1.50 8.16 -4.46
C LEU A 118 1.69 7.15 -5.61
N ASN A 119 2.22 7.60 -6.75
CA ASN A 119 2.53 6.69 -7.84
C ASN A 119 3.76 5.80 -7.53
N GLY A 120 3.69 4.53 -7.91
CA GLY A 120 4.77 3.56 -7.72
C GLY A 120 4.38 2.38 -6.80
N PRO A 121 5.31 1.42 -6.62
CA PRO A 121 5.10 0.25 -5.77
C PRO A 121 5.04 0.61 -4.28
N ALA A 122 4.72 -0.38 -3.45
CA ALA A 122 4.63 -0.26 -1.99
C ALA A 122 5.84 0.44 -1.35
N ASP A 123 7.06 0.07 -1.76
CA ASP A 123 8.31 0.72 -1.36
C ASP A 123 8.29 2.25 -1.57
N THR A 124 7.98 2.69 -2.80
CA THR A 124 7.94 4.11 -3.16
C THR A 124 6.88 4.86 -2.38
N GLN A 125 5.71 4.24 -2.19
CA GLN A 125 4.60 4.86 -1.46
C GLN A 125 4.93 5.00 0.02
N TYR A 126 5.51 3.96 0.63
CA TYR A 126 5.93 4.01 2.03
C TYR A 126 7.07 5.01 2.23
N TYR A 127 8.08 5.05 1.36
CA TYR A 127 9.22 5.98 1.43
C TYR A 127 8.96 7.37 0.83
N THR A 128 7.69 7.74 0.66
CA THR A 128 7.33 9.06 0.14
C THR A 128 7.83 10.21 1.05
N HIS A 129 8.17 11.33 0.42
CA HIS A 129 8.43 12.63 1.08
C HIS A 129 7.15 13.33 1.57
N ARG A 130 5.99 12.66 1.43
CA ARG A 130 4.67 13.10 1.89
C ARG A 130 4.30 12.43 3.22
N ALA A 131 5.27 12.15 4.07
CA ALA A 131 5.03 11.61 5.40
C ALA A 131 4.67 12.73 6.38
N ALA A 132 3.47 12.65 6.96
CA ALA A 132 3.13 13.43 8.15
C ALA A 132 3.75 12.79 9.41
N GLU A 133 3.74 11.45 9.46
CA GLU A 133 4.32 10.67 10.56
C GLU A 133 4.70 9.27 10.06
N ARG A 134 5.77 8.70 10.61
CA ARG A 134 6.14 7.30 10.43
C ARG A 134 6.04 6.58 11.77
N LEU A 135 5.39 5.42 11.75
CA LEU A 135 5.11 4.62 12.94
C LEU A 135 5.84 3.29 12.79
N THR A 136 6.64 2.93 13.78
CA THR A 136 7.44 1.71 13.79
C THR A 136 6.58 0.49 14.11
N ALA A 137 6.98 -0.69 13.64
CA ALA A 137 6.31 -1.95 13.97
C ALA A 137 6.12 -2.15 15.49
N GLY A 138 7.11 -1.76 16.30
CA GLY A 138 7.07 -1.91 17.76
C GLY A 138 5.99 -1.07 18.46
N GLN A 139 5.45 -0.03 17.81
CA GLN A 139 4.34 0.75 18.35
C GLN A 139 2.97 0.07 18.14
N GLY A 140 2.89 -0.92 17.25
CA GLY A 140 1.66 -1.66 16.96
C GLY A 140 0.52 -0.77 16.46
N LEU A 141 -0.72 -1.10 16.82
CA LEU A 141 -1.91 -0.39 16.35
C LEU A 141 -2.25 0.88 17.16
N ALA A 142 -1.69 1.03 18.35
CA ALA A 142 -2.11 2.07 19.30
C ALA A 142 -2.04 3.50 18.75
N PRO A 143 -0.99 3.92 18.01
CA PRO A 143 -0.92 5.28 17.46
C PRO A 143 -1.58 5.43 16.08
N LEU A 144 -2.11 4.35 15.51
CA LEU A 144 -2.64 4.36 14.15
C LEU A 144 -4.01 5.03 14.10
N LEU A 145 -4.22 5.82 13.04
CA LEU A 145 -5.47 6.46 12.71
C LEU A 145 -5.98 5.91 11.38
N PRO A 146 -7.31 5.81 11.17
CA PRO A 146 -7.84 5.41 9.87
C PRO A 146 -7.27 6.28 8.76
N GLY A 147 -6.92 5.64 7.65
CA GLY A 147 -6.17 6.22 6.54
C GLY A 147 -4.67 5.94 6.57
N ASP A 148 -4.06 5.64 7.71
CA ASP A 148 -2.63 5.29 7.78
C ASP A 148 -2.33 4.11 6.84
N LEU A 149 -1.23 4.22 6.10
CA LEU A 149 -0.76 3.16 5.20
C LEU A 149 0.05 2.16 6.01
N LEU A 150 -0.33 0.90 5.97
CA LEU A 150 0.36 -0.21 6.63
C LEU A 150 1.27 -0.89 5.61
N ALA A 151 2.51 -1.21 5.97
CA ALA A 151 3.46 -1.85 5.06
C ALA A 151 4.04 -3.15 5.64
N TRP A 152 4.29 -4.13 4.75
CA TRP A 152 4.93 -5.41 5.07
C TRP A 152 6.14 -5.67 4.18
N GLY A 153 7.11 -6.36 4.77
CA GLY A 153 8.39 -6.70 4.17
C GLY A 153 9.57 -6.19 5.00
N THR A 154 10.70 -6.03 4.32
CA THR A 154 11.94 -5.50 4.92
C THR A 154 12.13 -4.05 4.54
N SER A 155 13.00 -3.34 5.27
CA SER A 155 13.32 -1.95 4.94
C SER A 155 13.82 -1.78 3.49
N SER A 156 14.52 -2.78 2.94
CA SER A 156 15.01 -2.76 1.56
C SER A 156 14.06 -3.38 0.53
N HIS A 157 12.91 -3.90 0.95
CA HIS A 157 11.91 -4.48 0.06
C HIS A 157 10.57 -4.66 0.80
N LEU A 158 9.65 -3.72 0.58
CA LEU A 158 8.28 -3.76 1.03
C LEU A 158 7.42 -4.29 -0.11
N HIS A 159 6.85 -5.47 0.08
CA HIS A 159 6.09 -6.17 -0.95
C HIS A 159 4.58 -5.98 -0.82
N HIS A 160 4.08 -5.44 0.30
CA HIS A 160 2.65 -5.21 0.48
C HIS A 160 2.36 -3.90 1.20
N ILE A 161 1.25 -3.26 0.81
CA ILE A 161 0.75 -2.04 1.42
C ILE A 161 -0.79 -2.03 1.47
N ALA A 162 -1.37 -1.49 2.54
CA ALA A 162 -2.82 -1.45 2.75
C ALA A 162 -3.24 -0.16 3.48
N ILE A 163 -4.55 0.15 3.49
CA ILE A 163 -5.09 1.32 4.19
C ILE A 163 -5.76 0.87 5.48
N TYR A 164 -5.31 1.40 6.62
CA TYR A 164 -5.91 1.12 7.91
C TYR A 164 -7.32 1.73 8.01
N LEU A 165 -8.28 0.95 8.50
CA LEU A 165 -9.66 1.38 8.68
C LEU A 165 -9.96 1.82 10.11
N GLY A 166 -9.08 1.52 11.07
CA GLY A 166 -9.40 1.56 12.49
C GLY A 166 -9.85 0.19 13.01
N ALA A 167 -9.98 0.07 14.34
CA ALA A 167 -10.47 -1.13 15.02
C ALA A 167 -9.73 -2.43 14.62
N GLY A 168 -8.44 -2.37 14.31
CA GLY A 168 -7.66 -3.53 13.89
C GLY A 168 -8.03 -4.07 12.50
N LYS A 169 -8.73 -3.29 11.67
CA LYS A 169 -9.11 -3.65 10.30
C LYS A 169 -8.37 -2.83 9.26
N MET A 170 -8.22 -3.38 8.06
CA MET A 170 -7.66 -2.70 6.90
C MET A 170 -8.40 -3.08 5.62
N VAL A 171 -8.40 -2.18 4.64
CA VAL A 171 -8.82 -2.49 3.27
C VAL A 171 -7.59 -2.78 2.43
N GLU A 172 -7.62 -3.88 1.68
CA GLU A 172 -6.48 -4.33 0.88
C GLU A 172 -6.86 -5.01 -0.43
N ALA A 173 -5.95 -4.91 -1.40
CA ALA A 173 -5.86 -5.81 -2.54
C ALA A 173 -4.81 -6.88 -2.17
N LYS A 174 -5.25 -8.00 -1.59
CA LYS A 174 -4.34 -8.94 -0.92
C LYS A 174 -3.43 -9.73 -1.86
N GLN A 175 -4.01 -10.38 -2.87
CA GLN A 175 -3.30 -11.32 -3.76
C GLN A 175 -4.16 -11.74 -4.96
N SER A 176 -3.51 -12.29 -5.99
CA SER A 176 -4.18 -12.84 -7.18
C SER A 176 -5.21 -13.91 -6.85
N GLY A 177 -6.23 -14.03 -7.71
CA GLY A 177 -7.36 -14.93 -7.49
C GLY A 177 -8.39 -14.46 -6.45
N THR A 178 -8.20 -13.31 -5.83
CA THR A 178 -9.13 -12.76 -4.83
C THR A 178 -9.77 -11.45 -5.28
N LYS A 179 -10.86 -11.05 -4.60
CA LYS A 179 -11.40 -9.70 -4.71
C LYS A 179 -10.79 -8.79 -3.65
N LEU A 180 -10.89 -7.49 -3.86
CA LEU A 180 -10.58 -6.52 -2.80
C LEU A 180 -11.43 -6.82 -1.55
N MET A 181 -10.85 -6.64 -0.37
CA MET A 181 -11.45 -7.11 0.87
C MET A 181 -11.08 -6.24 2.07
N VAL A 182 -11.85 -6.41 3.15
CA VAL A 182 -11.48 -6.00 4.49
C VAL A 182 -10.86 -7.19 5.21
N SER A 183 -9.73 -6.95 5.88
CA SER A 183 -9.01 -7.96 6.65
C SER A 183 -8.72 -7.46 8.06
N ASP A 184 -8.45 -8.39 8.98
CA ASP A 184 -7.73 -8.08 10.22
C ASP A 184 -6.29 -7.66 9.89
N VAL A 185 -5.79 -6.65 10.62
CA VAL A 185 -4.41 -6.21 10.49
C VAL A 185 -3.47 -7.30 11.00
N ARG A 186 -2.46 -7.61 10.20
CA ARG A 186 -1.42 -8.59 10.51
C ARG A 186 -0.21 -7.86 11.10
N LEU A 187 0.13 -8.17 12.35
CA LEU A 187 1.29 -7.64 13.08
C LEU A 187 2.33 -8.74 13.35
N ASP A 188 2.54 -9.61 12.37
CA ASP A 188 3.59 -10.64 12.43
C ASP A 188 4.98 -10.02 12.19
N GLY A 189 6.03 -10.86 12.16
CA GLY A 189 7.40 -10.41 11.97
C GLY A 189 7.68 -9.74 10.62
N ASP A 190 6.73 -9.77 9.70
CA ASP A 190 6.80 -9.14 8.38
C ASP A 190 6.21 -7.72 8.39
N TYR A 191 5.46 -7.34 9.44
CA TYR A 191 4.95 -5.99 9.58
C TYR A 191 6.10 -4.99 9.78
N HIS A 192 6.28 -4.09 8.82
CA HIS A 192 7.37 -3.11 8.83
C HIS A 192 7.02 -1.86 9.65
N GLY A 193 5.77 -1.41 9.55
CA GLY A 193 5.30 -0.20 10.20
C GLY A 193 4.17 0.46 9.43
N ALA A 194 3.92 1.73 9.75
CA ALA A 194 2.91 2.53 9.08
C ALA A 194 3.37 3.94 8.73
N LEU A 195 2.66 4.55 7.80
CA LEU A 195 2.88 5.89 7.29
C LEU A 195 1.56 6.67 7.34
N ARG A 196 1.57 7.82 8.00
CA ARG A 196 0.49 8.79 7.89
C ARG A 196 0.77 9.73 6.72
N VAL A 197 -0.14 9.81 5.76
CA VAL A 197 0.05 10.57 4.52
C VAL A 197 -0.31 12.05 4.72
N ASN A 198 0.58 12.94 4.28
CA ASN A 198 0.31 14.36 4.09
C ASN A 198 -0.21 14.60 2.65
N THR A 199 -1.50 14.86 2.52
CA THR A 199 -2.13 15.21 1.23
C THR A 199 -2.05 16.70 0.90
N GLY A 200 -1.59 17.53 1.83
CA GLY A 200 -1.40 18.96 1.63
C GLY A 200 -0.15 19.29 0.82
N PRO A 201 0.17 20.59 0.68
CA PRO A 201 1.40 21.05 0.06
C PRO A 201 2.63 20.48 0.78
N VAL A 202 3.60 20.03 -0.01
CA VAL A 202 4.92 19.66 0.48
C VAL A 202 5.75 20.94 0.58
N THR A 203 6.31 21.21 1.74
CA THR A 203 7.19 22.34 2.00
C THR A 203 8.60 21.88 2.36
N GLY A 204 9.59 22.75 2.15
CA GLY A 204 11.01 22.49 2.40
C GLY A 204 11.78 22.14 1.13
N HIS A 205 13.03 21.71 1.30
CA HIS A 205 13.93 21.42 0.19
C HIS A 205 13.80 19.97 -0.24
N VAL A 206 13.33 19.74 -1.47
CA VAL A 206 13.10 18.40 -2.01
C VAL A 206 14.24 18.01 -2.92
N PHE A 207 14.81 16.83 -2.67
CA PHE A 207 15.90 16.27 -3.46
C PHE A 207 15.59 14.83 -3.84
N GLN A 208 16.35 14.33 -4.82
CA GLN A 208 16.31 12.94 -5.22
C GLN A 208 17.60 12.26 -4.77
N THR A 209 17.51 11.11 -4.13
CA THR A 209 18.70 10.28 -3.85
C THR A 209 19.09 9.43 -5.06
N TRP A 210 20.24 8.78 -4.96
CA TRP A 210 20.66 7.73 -5.89
C TRP A 210 21.21 6.52 -5.11
N GLY A 211 21.41 5.41 -5.83
CA GLY A 211 21.84 4.14 -5.25
C GLY A 211 20.67 3.28 -4.76
N THR A 212 21.03 2.11 -4.23
CA THR A 212 20.13 1.04 -3.79
C THR A 212 20.62 0.54 -2.44
N GLY A 213 19.71 0.31 -1.49
CA GLY A 213 20.08 -0.18 -0.15
C GLY A 213 20.83 0.84 0.70
N VAL A 214 20.67 2.14 0.41
CA VAL A 214 21.35 3.21 1.14
C VAL A 214 20.67 3.41 2.50
N TRP A 215 21.43 3.22 3.57
CA TRP A 215 20.93 3.36 4.94
C TRP A 215 21.02 4.80 5.45
N THR A 216 19.90 5.30 5.95
CA THR A 216 19.85 6.47 6.84
C THR A 216 20.36 6.11 8.25
N LYS A 217 20.79 7.13 8.99
CA LYS A 217 21.55 7.01 10.22
C LYS A 217 20.96 7.84 11.36
N ALA A 218 21.02 7.35 12.59
CA ALA A 218 20.52 8.08 13.76
C ALA A 218 21.37 9.33 14.08
N ALA A 219 22.63 9.35 13.65
CA ALA A 219 23.55 10.48 13.77
C ALA A 219 24.35 10.60 12.46
N PRO A 220 24.99 11.74 12.16
CA PRO A 220 25.74 11.96 10.91
C PRO A 220 27.11 11.26 10.95
N SER A 221 27.08 9.94 11.09
CA SER A 221 28.22 9.04 11.10
C SER A 221 27.82 7.70 10.48
N VAL A 222 28.74 7.06 9.75
CA VAL A 222 28.52 5.74 9.15
C VAL A 222 28.45 4.64 10.22
N SER A 223 29.04 4.86 11.40
CA SER A 223 28.99 3.95 12.54
C SER A 223 27.67 4.03 13.34
N ALA A 224 26.90 5.10 13.14
CA ALA A 224 25.64 5.29 13.86
C ALA A 224 24.60 4.23 13.50
N ALA A 225 23.65 4.03 14.42
CA ALA A 225 22.54 3.11 14.25
C ALA A 225 21.79 3.38 12.94
N ARG A 226 21.43 2.30 12.25
CA ARG A 226 20.64 2.33 11.02
C ARG A 226 19.18 2.62 11.36
N VAL A 227 18.53 3.47 10.57
CA VAL A 227 17.10 3.79 10.75
C VAL A 227 16.26 3.15 9.64
N TYR A 228 16.39 3.65 8.40
CA TYR A 228 15.72 3.11 7.21
C TYR A 228 16.71 2.88 6.08
N ALA A 229 16.57 1.78 5.36
CA ALA A 229 17.21 1.54 4.07
C ALA A 229 16.31 2.03 2.94
N PHE A 230 16.83 2.86 2.04
CA PHE A 230 16.12 3.17 0.82
C PHE A 230 16.34 2.05 -0.20
N PRO A 231 15.27 1.37 -0.68
CA PRO A 231 15.39 0.27 -1.64
C PRO A 231 15.88 0.75 -3.01
N GLY A 232 15.77 2.05 -3.30
CA GLY A 232 16.29 2.67 -4.50
C GLY A 232 16.29 4.20 -4.43
N PRO A 233 16.43 4.89 -5.58
CA PRO A 233 16.30 6.33 -5.67
C PRO A 233 14.99 6.82 -5.05
N THR A 234 15.10 7.64 -4.01
CA THR A 234 13.98 8.08 -3.18
C THR A 234 13.91 9.60 -3.21
N THR A 235 12.72 10.16 -3.41
CA THR A 235 12.51 11.60 -3.23
C THR A 235 12.44 11.88 -1.73
N ILE A 236 13.27 12.80 -1.25
CA ILE A 236 13.42 13.12 0.17
C ILE A 236 13.25 14.61 0.41
N ARG A 237 12.83 14.97 1.62
CA ARG A 237 12.98 16.33 2.14
C ARG A 237 14.27 16.43 2.93
N VAL A 238 14.98 17.54 2.75
CA VAL A 238 16.12 17.93 3.57
C VAL A 238 15.74 19.18 4.35
N ALA A 239 15.82 19.10 5.68
CA ALA A 239 15.53 20.25 6.54
C ALA A 239 16.76 21.14 6.72
N CYS A 240 17.92 20.53 6.94
CA CYS A 240 19.19 21.21 7.14
C CYS A 240 20.34 20.24 6.85
N GLN A 241 21.56 20.76 6.78
CA GLN A 241 22.79 19.98 6.60
C GLN A 241 23.91 20.45 7.52
N LYS A 242 24.93 19.62 7.77
CA LYS A 242 26.14 20.01 8.50
C LYS A 242 27.38 19.21 8.07
N HIS A 243 28.55 19.75 8.40
CA HIS A 243 29.81 19.02 8.31
C HIS A 243 29.92 18.03 9.48
N ALA A 244 30.28 16.78 9.18
CA ALA A 244 30.45 15.71 10.16
C ALA A 244 31.49 14.68 9.66
N GLU A 245 31.25 13.37 9.80
CA GLU A 245 32.19 12.35 9.36
C GLU A 245 32.42 12.42 7.84
N THR A 246 33.69 12.46 7.40
CA THR A 246 34.03 12.34 5.98
C THR A 246 33.70 10.93 5.49
N VAL A 247 32.91 10.84 4.43
CA VAL A 247 32.56 9.57 3.79
C VAL A 247 33.24 9.52 2.43
N THR A 248 33.71 8.34 2.03
CA THR A 248 34.17 8.04 0.67
C THR A 248 33.39 6.83 0.17
N SER A 249 32.64 7.00 -0.92
CA SER A 249 31.92 5.90 -1.59
C SER A 249 31.76 6.20 -3.07
N ASP A 250 31.85 5.17 -3.91
CA ASP A 250 31.55 5.23 -5.35
C ASP A 250 32.30 6.34 -6.10
N GLY A 251 33.54 6.62 -5.68
CA GLY A 251 34.39 7.67 -6.27
C GLY A 251 34.09 9.09 -5.78
N TYR A 252 33.12 9.27 -4.89
CA TYR A 252 32.79 10.54 -4.25
C TYR A 252 33.38 10.60 -2.84
N THR A 253 33.75 11.80 -2.40
CA THR A 253 34.17 12.06 -1.01
C THR A 253 33.69 13.43 -0.59
N ASN A 254 32.99 13.49 0.55
CA ASN A 254 32.66 14.74 1.25
C ASN A 254 32.33 14.45 2.72
N ASP A 255 32.20 15.51 3.51
CA ASP A 255 31.86 15.48 4.94
C ASP A 255 30.46 16.05 5.22
N ALA A 256 29.65 16.25 4.18
CA ALA A 256 28.34 16.87 4.30
C ALA A 256 27.25 15.83 4.61
N TRP A 257 26.44 16.12 5.60
CA TRP A 257 25.33 15.28 6.04
C TRP A 257 24.05 16.08 6.16
N SER A 258 22.97 15.53 5.61
CA SER A 258 21.64 16.14 5.60
C SER A 258 20.73 15.45 6.61
N TYR A 259 19.95 16.25 7.34
CA TYR A 259 18.88 15.77 8.20
C TYR A 259 17.57 15.67 7.41
N LEU A 260 16.97 14.48 7.43
CA LEU A 260 15.73 14.14 6.75
C LEU A 260 14.58 14.13 7.77
N PRO A 261 13.72 15.16 7.80
CA PRO A 261 12.69 15.30 8.84
C PRO A 261 11.65 14.18 8.79
N ASP A 262 11.33 13.68 7.59
CA ASP A 262 10.34 12.61 7.37
C ASP A 262 10.78 11.26 7.95
N TYR A 263 12.07 11.13 8.25
CA TYR A 263 12.70 9.90 8.74
C TYR A 263 13.30 10.06 10.14
N GLN A 264 13.36 11.30 10.64
CA GLN A 264 14.10 11.67 11.84
C GLN A 264 15.53 11.11 11.83
N ALA A 265 16.19 11.19 10.67
CA ALA A 265 17.45 10.51 10.41
C ALA A 265 18.39 11.36 9.54
N TRP A 266 19.66 11.00 9.54
CA TRP A 266 20.74 11.61 8.78
C TRP A 266 21.10 10.76 7.57
N MET A 267 21.55 11.42 6.50
CA MET A 267 22.11 10.79 5.31
C MET A 267 23.33 11.58 4.85
N THR A 268 24.39 10.88 4.44
CA THR A 268 25.52 11.53 3.78
C THR A 268 25.08 12.09 2.43
N ASN A 269 25.51 13.32 2.12
CA ASN A 269 25.14 14.01 0.88
C ASN A 269 25.74 13.32 -0.36
N ILE A 270 26.69 12.40 -0.20
CA ILE A 270 27.19 11.57 -1.32
C ILE A 270 26.05 10.89 -2.06
N TYR A 271 25.01 10.44 -1.37
CA TYR A 271 23.87 9.76 -1.99
C TYR A 271 22.71 10.69 -2.40
N ILE A 272 22.89 12.01 -2.30
CA ILE A 272 21.88 13.00 -2.69
C ILE A 272 22.31 13.65 -4.01
N LYS A 273 21.42 13.67 -5.01
CA LYS A 273 21.72 14.31 -6.29
C LYS A 273 21.84 15.82 -6.09
N GLY A 274 22.99 16.37 -6.45
CA GLY A 274 23.30 17.79 -6.31
C GLY A 274 24.78 18.03 -6.02
N ALA A 275 25.11 19.23 -5.56
CA ALA A 275 26.43 19.55 -5.04
C ALA A 275 26.67 18.84 -3.68
N ALA A 276 27.94 18.67 -3.29
CA ALA A 276 28.30 18.07 -2.01
C ALA A 276 27.65 18.82 -0.82
N TRP A 277 27.66 20.15 -0.87
CA TRP A 277 26.86 21.01 0.00
C TRP A 277 25.64 21.50 -0.78
N LEU A 278 24.43 21.16 -0.33
CA LEU A 278 23.20 21.42 -1.07
C LEU A 278 22.87 22.91 -1.07
N GLU A 279 22.55 23.46 -2.23
CA GLU A 279 22.17 24.87 -2.35
C GLU A 279 20.82 25.14 -1.66
N ALA A 280 20.67 26.34 -1.09
CA ALA A 280 19.50 26.81 -0.36
C ALA A 280 19.12 26.02 0.91
N VAL A 281 19.77 24.89 1.21
CA VAL A 281 19.56 24.13 2.45
C VAL A 281 20.36 24.78 3.59
N PRO A 282 19.71 25.17 4.71
CA PRO A 282 20.38 25.83 5.82
C PRO A 282 21.29 24.87 6.61
N THR A 283 22.26 25.43 7.33
CA THR A 283 23.08 24.67 8.28
C THR A 283 22.25 24.26 9.49
N CYS A 284 22.40 23.02 9.97
CA CYS A 284 21.72 22.55 11.18
C CYS A 284 22.22 23.28 12.44
N THR A 285 21.30 23.57 13.36
CA THR A 285 21.58 24.23 14.65
C THR A 285 21.69 23.26 15.83
N PHE A 286 21.69 21.94 15.54
CA PHE A 286 21.71 20.84 16.51
C PHE A 286 22.62 19.69 16.06
#